data_AF-A0A965WZN5-F1
#
_entry.id   AF-A0A965WZN5-F1
#
_cell.length_a   1.000
_cell.length_b   1.000
_cell.length_c   1.000
_cell.angle_alpha   90.00
_cell.angle_beta   90.00
_cell.angle_gamma   90.00
#
_symmetry.space_group_name_H-M   'P 1'
#
loop_
_entity.id
_entity.type
_entity.pdbx_description
1 polymer ?
#
loop_
_entity_poly.entity_id
_entity_poly.type
_entity_poly.pdbx_seq_one_letter_code
_entity_poly.pdbx_strand_id
1 'polypeptide(L)' 'MDWITGIQRALDYTEAHLTGGVDYEEAAKAACSSPFHFQRMFTMLCGFTLGDYIRMRRLALAAEDLMRTDDKVIDIAY' A
#
# COMPACT_ATOMS: atom_id res chain seq x y z
N MET A 1 -20.83 0.34 -8.09
CA MET A 1 -19.40 0.59 -7.92
C MET A 1 -18.70 -0.74 -8.16
N ASP A 2 -17.85 -0.82 -9.19
CA ASP A 2 -17.02 -2.00 -9.38
C ASP A 2 -15.87 -1.97 -8.38
N TRP A 3 -15.99 -2.76 -7.32
CA TRP A 3 -15.01 -2.81 -6.24
C TRP A 3 -13.66 -3.38 -6.67
N ILE A 4 -13.62 -4.23 -7.71
CA ILE A 4 -12.37 -4.78 -8.22
C ILE A 4 -11.56 -3.64 -8.87
N THR A 5 -12.18 -2.89 -9.79
CA THR A 5 -11.55 -1.72 -10.40
C THR A 5 -11.21 -0.64 -9.36
N GLY A 6 -12.08 -0.41 -8.38
CA GLY A 6 -11.84 0.57 -7.31
C GLY A 6 -10.62 0.21 -6.44
N ILE A 7 -10.48 -1.06 -6.05
CA ILE A 7 -9.31 -1.54 -5.30
C ILE A 7 -8.04 -1.42 -6.15
N GLN A 8 -8.09 -1.80 -7.44
CA GLN A 8 -6.93 -1.68 -8.31
C GLN A 8 -6.40 -0.24 -8.34
N ARG A 9 -7.29 0.76 -8.51
CA ARG A 9 -6.88 2.18 -8.50
C ARG A 9 -6.27 2.62 -7.17
N ALA A 10 -6.81 2.15 -6.05
CA ALA A 10 -6.26 2.45 -4.73
C ALA A 10 -4.89 1.80 -4.51
N LEU A 11 -4.68 0.59 -5.03
CA LEU A 11 -3.39 -0.09 -5.03
C LEU A 11 -2.38 0.62 -5.93
N ASP A 12 -2.78 1.04 -7.13
CA ASP A 12 -1.92 1.79 -8.04
C ASP A 12 -1.43 3.11 -7.41
N TYR A 13 -2.35 3.85 -6.76
CA TYR A 13 -1.99 5.02 -5.96
C TYR A 13 -1.03 4.66 -4.83
N THR A 14 -1.32 3.59 -4.09
CA THR A 14 -0.49 3.16 -2.96
C THR A 14 0.92 2.79 -3.38
N GLU A 15 1.09 2.01 -4.45
CA GLU A 15 2.40 1.61 -4.96
C GLU A 15 3.21 2.82 -5.43
N ALA A 16 2.58 3.81 -6.07
CA ALA A 16 3.24 5.04 -6.50
C ALA A 16 3.75 5.92 -5.32
N HIS A 17 3.21 5.73 -4.11
CA HIS A 17 3.54 6.52 -2.92
C HIS A 17 4.18 5.69 -1.79
N LEU A 18 4.59 4.45 -2.08
CA LEU A 18 5.10 3.51 -1.08
C LEU A 18 6.25 4.07 -0.23
N THR A 19 7.18 4.81 -0.85
CA THR A 19 8.35 5.40 -0.19
C THR A 19 8.08 6.80 0.39
N GLY A 20 7.19 7.58 -0.24
CA GLY A 20 6.88 8.96 0.14
C GLY A 20 5.82 9.12 1.24
N GLY A 21 5.16 8.04 1.64
CA GLY A 21 4.05 8.07 2.60
C GLY A 21 2.70 7.98 1.89
N VAL A 22 1.85 7.08 2.37
CA VAL A 22 0.55 6.81 1.74
C VAL A 22 -0.55 7.53 2.51
N ASP A 23 -1.26 8.41 1.82
CA ASP A 23 -2.49 9.02 2.35
C ASP A 23 -3.69 8.09 2.13
N TYR A 24 -4.30 7.65 3.23
CA TYR A 24 -5.45 6.74 3.22
C TYR A 24 -6.72 7.41 2.66
N GLU A 25 -6.85 8.72 2.78
CA GLU A 25 -7.97 9.45 2.18
C GLU A 25 -7.86 9.47 0.67
N GLU A 26 -6.67 9.74 0.13
CA GLU A 26 -6.43 9.71 -1.32
C GLU A 26 -6.57 8.31 -1.91
N ALA A 27 -6.09 7.27 -1.19
CA ALA A 27 -6.32 5.88 -1.59
C ALA A 27 -7.83 5.54 -1.68
N ALA A 28 -8.62 6.00 -0.70
CA ALA A 28 -10.07 5.81 -0.71
C ALA A 28 -10.76 6.62 -1.83
N LYS A 29 -10.31 7.86 -2.08
CA LYS A 29 -10.78 8.70 -3.18
C LYS A 29 -10.50 8.07 -4.54
N ALA A 30 -9.35 7.43 -4.73
CA ALA A 30 -9.00 6.69 -5.96
C ALA A 30 -9.98 5.53 -6.23
N ALA A 31 -10.52 4.91 -5.18
CA ALA A 31 -11.60 3.92 -5.25
C ALA A 31 -13.01 4.54 -5.34
N CYS A 32 -13.13 5.87 -5.43
CA CYS A 32 -14.38 6.64 -5.36
C CYS A 32 -15.21 6.37 -4.09
N SER A 33 -14.55 6.05 -2.97
CA SER A 33 -15.19 5.65 -1.71
C SER A 33 -14.78 6.56 -0.55
N SER A 34 -15.60 6.63 0.49
CA SER A 34 -15.16 7.21 1.76
C SER A 34 -14.09 6.32 2.42
N PRO A 35 -13.19 6.88 3.26
CA PRO A 35 -12.15 6.11 3.94
C PRO A 35 -12.70 4.93 4.75
N PHE A 36 -13.80 5.17 5.48
CA PHE A 36 -14.45 4.13 6.30
C PHE A 36 -14.95 2.94 5.46
N HIS A 37 -15.71 3.21 4.38
CA HIS A 37 -16.22 2.14 3.52
C HIS A 37 -15.11 1.45 2.75
N PHE A 38 -14.13 2.21 2.29
CA PHE A 38 -12.97 1.68 1.57
C PHE A 38 -12.20 0.69 2.46
N GLN A 39 -11.84 1.08 3.68
CA GLN A 39 -11.06 0.22 4.58
C GLN A 39 -11.81 -1.07 4.92
N ARG A 40 -13.13 -0.99 5.14
CA ARG A 40 -13.97 -2.17 5.40
C ARG A 40 -14.05 -3.09 4.18
N MET A 41 -14.23 -2.52 2.98
CA MET A 41 -14.34 -3.30 1.74
C MET A 41 -13.00 -3.89 1.30
N PHE A 42 -11.91 -3.13 1.44
CA PHE A 42 -10.55 -3.61 1.19
C PHE A 42 -10.26 -4.82 2.08
N THR A 43 -10.52 -4.72 3.39
CA THR A 43 -10.29 -5.84 4.32
C THR A 43 -11.15 -7.05 3.97
N MET A 44 -12.42 -6.83 3.60
CA MET A 44 -13.33 -7.91 3.20
C MET A 44 -12.87 -8.64 1.93
N LEU A 45 -12.30 -7.92 0.96
CA LEU A 45 -11.91 -8.47 -0.33
C LEU A 45 -10.48 -9.03 -0.34
N CYS A 46 -9.55 -8.37 0.36
CA CYS A 46 -8.13 -8.77 0.39
C CYS A 46 -7.77 -9.66 1.59
N GLY A 47 -8.59 -9.70 2.64
CA GLY A 47 -8.33 -10.48 3.86
C GLY A 47 -7.33 -9.84 4.83
N PHE A 48 -6.85 -8.64 4.54
CA PHE A 48 -5.94 -7.84 5.38
C PHE A 48 -6.21 -6.34 5.16
N THR A 49 -5.69 -5.49 6.06
CA THR A 49 -5.90 -4.05 5.93
C THR A 49 -4.97 -3.42 4.90
N LEU A 50 -5.31 -2.23 4.37
CA LEU A 50 -4.39 -1.48 3.50
C LEU A 50 -3.06 -1.19 4.22
N GLY A 51 -3.09 -0.97 5.54
CA GLY A 51 -1.87 -0.77 6.34
C GLY A 51 -0.96 -2.00 6.37
N ASP A 52 -1.55 -3.20 6.43
CA ASP A 52 -0.79 -4.45 6.36
C ASP A 52 -0.17 -4.64 4.98
N TYR A 53 -0.94 -4.34 3.92
CA TYR A 53 -0.43 -4.34 2.54
C TYR A 53 0.80 -3.44 2.40
N ILE A 54 0.69 -2.18 2.82
CA ILE A 54 1.78 -1.19 2.75
C ILE A 54 3.01 -1.69 3.52
N ARG A 55 2.82 -2.22 4.73
CA ARG A 55 3.92 -2.75 5.55
C ARG A 55 4.62 -3.91 4.84
N MET A 56 3.87 -4.87 4.32
CA MET A 56 4.42 -6.04 3.61
C MET A 56 5.16 -5.64 2.34
N ARG A 57 4.64 -4.66 1.58
CA ARG A 57 5.30 -4.15 0.37
C ARG A 57 6.60 -3.42 0.69
N ARG A 58 6.63 -2.57 1.72
CA ARG A 58 7.85 -1.91 2.19
C ARG A 58 8.90 -2.92 2.64
N LEU A 59 8.50 -3.96 3.37
CA LEU A 59 9.40 -5.05 3.76
C LEU A 59 9.95 -5.81 2.54
N ALA A 60 9.13 -6.05 1.53
CA ALA A 60 9.57 -6.69 0.30
C ALA A 60 10.59 -5.83 -0.47
N LEU A 61 10.39 -4.51 -0.53
CA LEU A 61 11.35 -3.58 -1.14
C LEU A 61 12.67 -3.55 -0.36
N ALA A 62 12.62 -3.44 0.97
CA ALA A 62 13.83 -3.47 1.80
C ALA A 62 14.58 -4.80 1.68
N ALA A 63 13.86 -5.93 1.53
CA ALA A 63 14.49 -7.22 1.25
C ALA A 63 15.14 -7.26 -0.13
N GLU A 64 14.54 -6.64 -1.15
CA GLU A 64 15.14 -6.51 -2.47
C GLU A 64 16.42 -5.68 -2.42
N ASP A 65 16.42 -4.55 -1.70
CA ASP A 65 17.60 -3.71 -1.51
C ASP A 65 18.74 -4.50 -0.82
N LEU A 66 18.45 -5.18 0.29
CA LEU A 66 19.41 -6.03 1.00
C LEU A 66 20.01 -7.15 0.13
N MET A 67 19.26 -7.66 -0.85
CA MET A 67 19.74 -8.70 -1.75
C MET A 67 20.56 -8.17 -2.91
N ARG A 68 20.38 -6.89 -3.28
CA ARG A 68 20.92 -6.31 -4.51
C ARG A 68 22.02 -5.28 -4.27
N THR A 69 22.11 -4.72 -3.07
CA THR A 69 23.11 -3.73 -2.69
C THR A 69 23.94 -4.24 -1.50
N ASP A 70 25.03 -3.51 -1.19
CA ASP A 70 25.84 -3.72 0.02
C ASP A 70 25.55 -2.60 1.04
N ASP A 71 24.38 -1.96 0.92
CA ASP A 71 23.98 -0.89 1.82
C ASP A 71 23.75 -1.45 3.22
N LYS A 72 24.06 -0.66 4.25
CA LYS A 72 23.86 -1.12 5.62
C LYS A 72 22.36 -1.17 5.90
N VAL A 73 21.97 -2.08 6.78
CA VAL A 73 20.58 -2.21 7.27
C VAL A 73 20.02 -0.87 7.76
N ILE A 74 20.84 -0.03 8.40
CA ILE A 74 20.42 1.28 8.90
C ILE A 74 20.14 2.29 7.77
N ASP A 75 20.82 2.14 6.64
CA ASP A 75 20.65 3.02 5.48
C ASP A 75 19.37 2.65 4.71
N ILE A 76 19.05 1.35 4.62
CA ILE A 76 17.81 0.83 3.99
C ILE A 76 16.56 1.09 4.84
N ALA A 77 16.71 1.15 6.16
CA ALA A 77 15.58 1.36 7.07
C ALA A 77 15.06 2.82 7.09
N TYR A 78 15.80 3.76 6.51
CA TYR A 78 15.55 5.21 6.63
C TYR A 78 14.70 5.78 5.48
#